data_AF-X6PBK2-F1
#
_entry.id   AF-X6PBK2-F1
#
_cell.length_a   1.000
_cell.length_b   1.000
_cell.length_c   1.000
_cell.angle_alpha   90.00
_cell.angle_beta   90.00
_cell.angle_gamma   90.00
#
_symmetry.space_group_name_H-M   'P 1'
#
loop_
_entity.id
_entity.type
_entity.pdbx_description
1 polymer ?
#
loop_
_entity_poly.entity_id
_entity_poly.type
_entity_poly.pdbx_seq_one_letter_code
_entity_poly.pdbx_strand_id
1 'polypeptide(L)'
;EDKSVRLWDIRSGKQIQVFNGHTNHVWSVEYSPFVIENSICSPNVICSGSEDSTIRFWDIRSNKNELYMINGYDGDYGIYCIKFIGLKKKDKTNDVTHDLKLCYGLGNGLICI
;
A
#
# COMPACT_ATOMS: atom_id res chain seq x y z
N GLU A 1 -1.95 2.26 -21.75
CA GLU A 1 -2.89 2.65 -20.69
C GLU A 1 -2.16 3.44 -19.59
N ASP A 2 -2.89 4.00 -18.61
CA ASP A 2 -2.29 4.70 -17.46
C ASP A 2 -1.85 3.69 -16.39
N LYS A 3 -0.61 3.82 -15.94
CA LYS A 3 0.05 2.92 -14.96
C LYS A 3 0.41 3.66 -13.67
N SER A 4 -0.03 4.90 -13.55
CA SER A 4 0.30 5.77 -12.41
C SER A 4 -0.72 5.65 -11.30
N VAL A 5 -0.27 5.90 -10.06
CA VAL A 5 -1.17 6.20 -8.94
C VAL A 5 -1.24 7.72 -8.82
N ARG A 6 -2.43 8.28 -8.61
CA ARG A 6 -2.63 9.74 -8.55
C ARG A 6 -3.36 10.12 -7.28
N LEU A 7 -2.86 11.16 -6.62
CA LEU A 7 -3.52 11.78 -5.48
C LEU A 7 -4.24 13.04 -5.92
N TRP A 8 -5.51 13.16 -5.52
CA TRP A 8 -6.38 14.29 -5.86
C TRP A 8 -6.89 14.97 -4.61
N ASP A 9 -6.94 16.29 -4.62
CA ASP A 9 -7.72 17.05 -3.66
C ASP A 9 -9.17 17.10 -4.16
N ILE A 10 -10.06 16.42 -3.46
CA ILE A 10 -11.48 16.38 -3.79
C ILE A 10 -12.16 17.75 -3.69
N ARG A 11 -11.64 18.66 -2.84
CA ARG A 11 -12.27 19.97 -2.62
C ARG A 11 -11.96 20.94 -3.76
N SER A 12 -10.71 20.96 -4.21
CA SER A 12 -10.29 21.80 -5.34
C SER A 12 -10.43 21.11 -6.70
N GLY A 13 -10.65 19.79 -6.73
CA GLY A 13 -10.66 18.98 -7.95
C GLY A 13 -9.29 18.87 -8.62
N LYS A 14 -8.21 19.30 -7.95
CA LYS A 14 -6.87 19.34 -8.52
C LYS A 14 -6.10 18.07 -8.17
N GLN A 15 -5.34 17.60 -9.15
CA GLN A 15 -4.33 16.57 -8.92
C GLN A 15 -3.21 17.17 -8.07
N ILE A 16 -2.92 16.56 -6.92
CA ILE A 16 -1.85 16.96 -6.01
C ILE A 16 -0.53 16.31 -6.44
N GLN A 17 -0.56 15.02 -6.76
CA GLN A 17 0.66 14.23 -7.00
C GLN A 17 0.40 13.07 -7.95
N VAL A 18 1.45 12.67 -8.67
CA VAL A 18 1.49 11.47 -9.51
C VAL A 18 2.66 10.62 -9.08
N PHE A 19 2.38 9.34 -8.85
CA PHE A 19 3.34 8.32 -8.50
C PHE A 19 3.54 7.42 -9.72
N ASN A 20 4.74 7.47 -10.27
CA ASN A 20 5.16 6.65 -11.40
C ASN A 20 6.12 5.57 -10.89
N GLY A 21 5.94 4.33 -11.37
CA GLY A 21 6.86 3.22 -11.07
C GLY A 21 6.32 1.88 -11.50
N HIS A 22 4.99 1.67 -11.43
CA HIS A 22 4.38 0.46 -11.95
C HIS A 22 4.60 0.33 -13.46
N THR A 23 4.92 -0.88 -13.89
CA THR A 23 5.17 -1.20 -15.30
C THR A 23 3.94 -1.73 -16.01
N ASN A 24 2.85 -1.98 -15.29
CA ASN A 24 1.54 -2.39 -15.82
C ASN A 24 0.37 -1.76 -15.05
N HIS A 25 -0.86 -2.18 -15.32
CA HIS A 25 -2.09 -1.59 -14.78
C HIS A 25 -2.14 -1.69 -13.26
N VAL A 26 -2.54 -0.59 -12.62
CA VAL A 26 -2.76 -0.57 -11.17
C VAL A 26 -4.21 -0.98 -10.90
N TRP A 27 -4.40 -2.03 -10.10
CA TRP A 27 -5.71 -2.60 -9.80
C TRP A 27 -6.21 -2.27 -8.40
N SER A 28 -5.30 -2.02 -7.45
CA SER A 28 -5.66 -1.77 -6.06
C SER A 28 -4.82 -0.65 -5.46
N VAL A 29 -5.42 0.12 -4.56
CA VAL A 29 -4.74 1.11 -3.73
C VAL A 29 -5.33 1.09 -2.32
N GLU A 30 -4.48 1.16 -1.30
CA GLU A 30 -4.92 1.22 0.09
C GLU A 30 -4.07 2.18 0.91
N TYR A 31 -4.70 2.83 1.89
CA TYR A 31 -3.98 3.63 2.87
C TYR A 31 -3.33 2.71 3.90
N SER A 32 -2.03 2.90 4.13
CA SER A 32 -1.34 2.16 5.15
C SER A 32 -1.65 2.75 6.53
N PRO A 33 -2.11 1.94 7.50
CA PRO A 33 -2.33 2.39 8.87
C PRO A 33 -1.04 2.40 9.69
N PHE A 34 0.14 2.20 9.10
CA PHE A 34 1.42 2.24 9.82
C PHE A 34 1.49 3.49 10.71
N VAL A 35 1.87 3.31 11.96
CA VAL A 35 2.36 4.37 12.83
C VAL A 35 3.82 4.03 13.05
N ILE A 36 4.73 4.78 12.43
CA ILE A 36 6.15 4.66 12.79
C ILE A 36 6.25 5.31 14.18
N GLU A 37 6.30 4.48 15.22
CA GLU A 37 6.50 4.94 16.59
C GLU A 37 7.76 5.82 16.62
N ASN A 38 7.59 7.03 17.18
CA ASN A 38 8.55 8.15 17.24
C ASN A 38 8.47 9.23 16.15
N SER A 39 7.50 9.19 15.22
CA SER A 39 7.18 10.37 14.40
C SER A 39 5.86 10.99 14.86
N ILE A 40 5.93 12.21 15.40
CA ILE A 40 4.79 13.06 15.82
C ILE A 40 3.80 13.33 14.65
N CYS A 41 4.19 12.98 13.43
CA CYS A 41 3.36 13.02 12.23
C CYS A 41 3.20 11.59 11.70
N SER A 42 1.96 11.08 11.68
CA SER A 42 1.60 9.80 11.05
C SER A 42 2.29 9.65 9.69
N PRO A 43 2.85 8.47 9.35
CA PRO A 43 3.38 8.26 8.01
C PRO A 43 2.18 8.22 7.07
N ASN A 44 2.07 9.22 6.20
CA ASN A 44 1.06 9.21 5.17
C ASN A 44 1.56 8.34 4.02
N VAL A 45 1.43 7.03 4.20
CA VAL A 45 1.88 6.05 3.23
C VAL A 45 0.67 5.41 2.59
N ILE A 46 0.68 5.33 1.27
CA ILE A 46 -0.27 4.52 0.50
C ILE A 46 0.47 3.34 -0.11
N CYS A 47 -0.21 2.22 -0.28
CA CYS A 47 0.29 1.10 -1.07
C CYS A 47 -0.60 0.88 -2.28
N SER A 48 -0.01 0.35 -3.35
CA SER A 48 -0.72 0.00 -4.58
C SER A 48 -0.29 -1.35 -5.11
N GLY A 49 -1.24 -2.08 -5.69
CA GLY A 49 -1.04 -3.38 -6.32
C GLY A 49 -1.33 -3.29 -7.81
N SER A 50 -0.50 -3.97 -8.59
CA SER A 50 -0.52 -3.86 -10.04
C SER A 50 -0.38 -5.22 -10.72
N GLU A 51 -0.80 -5.27 -11.98
CA GLU A 51 -0.64 -6.39 -12.88
C GLU A 51 0.85 -6.74 -13.12
N ASP A 52 1.78 -5.83 -12.86
CA ASP A 52 3.22 -6.10 -12.88
C ASP A 52 3.72 -7.02 -11.73
N SER A 53 2.78 -7.68 -11.05
CA SER A 53 3.03 -8.52 -9.87
C SER A 53 3.76 -7.80 -8.73
N THR A 54 3.75 -6.47 -8.68
CA THR A 54 4.37 -5.71 -7.57
C THR A 54 3.36 -5.01 -6.68
N ILE A 55 3.73 -4.89 -5.41
CA ILE A 55 3.11 -3.97 -4.46
C ILE A 55 4.10 -2.84 -4.19
N ARG A 56 3.71 -1.59 -4.42
CA ARG A 56 4.57 -0.42 -4.18
C ARG A 56 4.01 0.46 -3.08
N PHE A 57 4.89 1.04 -2.27
CA PHE A 57 4.57 1.95 -1.18
C PHE A 57 5.05 3.35 -1.53
N TRP A 58 4.19 4.33 -1.30
CA TRP A 58 4.41 5.72 -1.68
C TRP A 58 4.22 6.62 -0.48
N ASP A 59 5.13 7.59 -0.32
CA ASP A 59 4.97 8.68 0.65
C ASP A 59 4.22 9.84 0.00
N ILE A 60 3.07 10.24 0.56
CA ILE A 60 2.30 11.36 0.00
C ILE A 60 2.71 12.73 0.57
N ARG A 61 3.60 12.78 1.58
CA ARG A 61 4.11 14.03 2.17
C ARG A 61 5.53 14.35 1.73
N SER A 62 6.32 13.31 1.47
CA SER A 62 7.68 13.48 0.97
C SER A 62 7.70 13.61 -0.55
N ASN A 63 8.67 14.35 -1.07
CA ASN A 63 8.96 14.39 -2.51
C ASN A 63 9.70 13.12 -2.98
N LYS A 64 9.93 12.14 -2.10
CA LYS A 64 10.38 10.80 -2.44
C LYS A 64 9.15 9.99 -2.83
N ASN A 65 8.95 9.81 -4.14
CA ASN A 65 7.76 9.15 -4.68
C ASN A 65 7.62 7.73 -4.13
N GLU A 66 8.60 6.85 -4.39
CA GLU A 66 8.58 5.45 -3.94
C GLU A 66 9.41 5.25 -2.67
N LEU A 67 8.80 4.58 -1.68
CA LEU A 67 9.46 4.20 -0.42
C LEU A 67 10.01 2.78 -0.48
N TYR A 68 9.18 1.85 -0.92
CA TYR A 68 9.48 0.42 -0.90
C TYR A 68 8.66 -0.33 -1.95
N MET A 69 9.19 -1.44 -2.43
CA MET A 69 8.54 -2.30 -3.39
C MET A 69 8.67 -3.76 -2.93
N ILE A 70 7.55 -4.47 -2.99
CA ILE A 70 7.44 -5.90 -2.74
C ILE A 70 7.16 -6.57 -4.08
N ASN A 71 8.03 -7.50 -4.46
CA ASN A 71 7.68 -8.46 -5.50
C ASN A 71 6.62 -9.40 -4.90
N GLY A 72 5.51 -9.55 -5.60
CA GLY A 72 4.50 -10.55 -5.29
C GLY A 72 5.05 -11.97 -5.46
N TYR A 73 4.14 -12.93 -5.47
CA TYR A 73 4.50 -14.32 -5.67
C TYR A 73 5.21 -14.55 -7.01
N ASP A 74 6.09 -15.55 -7.06
CA ASP A 74 6.87 -15.91 -8.24
C ASP A 74 5.92 -16.39 -9.37
N GLY A 75 5.50 -15.44 -10.21
CA GLY A 75 4.50 -15.63 -11.26
C GLY A 75 3.89 -14.31 -11.73
N ASP A 76 3.60 -14.21 -13.03
CA ASP A 76 2.98 -13.05 -13.66
C ASP A 76 1.45 -13.07 -13.47
N TYR A 77 1.01 -13.15 -12.21
CA TYR A 77 -0.41 -13.26 -11.86
C TYR A 77 -1.05 -11.92 -11.57
N GLY A 78 -0.28 -10.85 -11.34
CA GLY A 78 -0.79 -9.54 -10.96
C GLY A 78 -1.40 -9.49 -9.55
N ILE A 79 -1.38 -8.29 -8.96
CA ILE A 79 -1.97 -7.99 -7.65
C ILE A 79 -3.29 -7.25 -7.88
N TYR A 80 -4.42 -7.91 -7.60
CA TYR A 80 -5.75 -7.34 -7.87
C TYR A 80 -6.43 -6.72 -6.66
N CYS A 81 -6.07 -7.14 -5.45
CA CYS A 81 -6.60 -6.56 -4.23
C CYS A 81 -5.54 -6.54 -3.12
N ILE A 82 -5.61 -5.54 -2.26
CA ILE A 82 -4.75 -5.36 -1.11
C ILE A 82 -5.62 -5.01 0.10
N LYS A 83 -5.30 -5.60 1.25
CA LYS A 83 -5.95 -5.32 2.53
C LYS A 83 -4.99 -5.37 3.71
N PHE A 84 -4.91 -4.27 4.45
CA PHE A 84 -4.33 -4.27 5.80
C PHE A 84 -5.30 -4.87 6.81
N ILE A 85 -4.81 -5.82 7.61
CA ILE A 85 -5.55 -6.48 8.68
C ILE A 85 -4.80 -6.27 10.00
N GLY A 86 -5.46 -5.61 10.96
CA GLY A 86 -4.96 -5.51 12.33
C GLY A 86 -5.32 -6.76 13.13
N LEU A 87 -4.32 -7.45 13.68
CA LEU A 87 -4.52 -8.55 14.61
C LEU A 87 -4.41 -8.03 16.04
N LYS A 88 -5.50 -8.18 16.80
CA LYS A 88 -5.47 -7.91 18.23
C LYS A 88 -4.76 -9.07 18.93
N LYS A 89 -3.49 -8.87 19.32
CA LYS A 89 -2.86 -9.73 20.33
C LYS A 89 -3.36 -9.33 21.71
N LYS A 90 -3.75 -10.33 22.49
CA LYS A 90 -4.24 -10.14 23.86
C LYS A 90 -3.05 -10.36 24.80
N ASP A 91 -2.12 -9.42 24.82
CA ASP A 91 -0.99 -9.50 25.74
C ASP A 91 -1.42 -9.10 27.16
N LYS A 92 -0.89 -9.81 28.16
CA LYS A 92 -1.20 -9.62 29.60
C LYS A 92 -0.55 -8.38 30.20
N THR A 93 0.16 -7.59 29.40
CA THR A 93 0.75 -6.31 29.75
C THR A 93 -0.05 -5.21 29.04
N ASN A 94 -0.28 -4.07 29.70
CA ASN A 94 -1.09 -2.94 29.19
C ASN A 94 -0.49 -2.23 27.95
N ASP A 95 0.35 -2.91 27.18
CA ASP A 95 0.99 -2.39 25.97
C ASP A 95 0.37 -3.08 24.75
N VAL A 96 -0.57 -2.40 24.11
CA VAL A 96 -1.33 -2.94 22.97
C VAL A 96 -0.51 -2.74 21.70
N THR A 97 0.41 -3.66 21.43
CA THR A 97 1.11 -3.70 20.14
C THR A 97 0.13 -4.16 19.05
N HIS A 98 -0.12 -3.32 18.05
CA HIS A 98 -0.98 -3.67 16.92
C HIS A 98 -0.15 -4.44 15.90
N ASP A 99 -0.34 -5.77 15.83
CA ASP A 99 0.30 -6.62 14.83
C ASP A 99 -0.46 -6.43 13.50
N LEU A 100 0.12 -5.67 12.57
CA LEU A 100 -0.49 -5.34 11.29
C LEU A 100 0.05 -6.26 10.20
N LYS A 101 -0.85 -6.95 9.48
CA LYS A 101 -0.51 -7.80 8.34
C LYS A 101 -1.08 -7.23 7.05
N LEU A 102 -0.37 -7.47 5.95
CA LEU A 102 -0.77 -7.07 4.61
C LEU A 102 -1.21 -8.28 3.81
N CYS A 103 -2.51 -8.40 3.58
CA CYS A 103 -3.06 -9.42 2.71
C CYS A 103 -3.19 -8.90 1.28
N TYR A 104 -2.94 -9.74 0.28
CA TYR A 104 -3.15 -9.38 -1.12
C TYR A 104 -3.61 -10.57 -1.96
N GLY A 105 -4.46 -10.31 -2.94
CA GLY A 105 -5.02 -11.32 -3.84
C GLY A 105 -4.37 -11.29 -5.21
N LEU A 106 -4.10 -12.49 -5.74
CA LEU A 106 -3.45 -12.72 -7.03
C LEU A 106 -4.47 -13.14 -8.11
N GLY A 107 -4.12 -12.96 -9.38
CA GLY A 107 -4.97 -13.34 -10.51
C GLY A 107 -5.27 -14.84 -10.62
N ASN A 108 -4.45 -15.69 -10.00
CA ASN A 108 -4.67 -17.14 -9.91
C ASN A 108 -5.64 -17.55 -8.79
N GLY A 109 -6.22 -16.60 -8.07
CA GLY A 109 -7.16 -16.84 -6.97
C GLY A 109 -6.51 -17.12 -5.62
N LEU A 110 -5.17 -17.08 -5.51
CA LEU A 110 -4.49 -17.18 -4.22
C LEU A 110 -4.57 -15.88 -3.43
N ILE A 111 -4.64 -16.01 -2.11
CA ILE A 111 -4.51 -14.90 -1.16
C ILE A 111 -3.23 -15.12 -0.37
N CYS A 112 -2.35 -14.11 -0.40
CA CYS A 112 -1.10 -14.07 0.35
C CYS A 112 -1.24 -13.10 1.54
N ILE A 113 -0.46 -13.34 2.61
CA ILE A 113 -0.45 -12.57 3.87
C ILE A 113 1.00 -12.30 4.28
#